data_AF-A6L4Z1-F1
#
_entry.id   AF-A6L4Z1-F1
#
_cell.length_a   1.000
_cell.length_b   1.000
_cell.length_c   1.000
_cell.angle_alpha   90.00
_cell.angle_beta   90.00
_cell.angle_gamma   90.00
#
_symmetry.space_group_name_H-M   'P 1'
#
loop_
_entity.id
_entity.type
_entity.pdbx_description
1 polymer ?
#
loop_
_entity_poly.entity_id
_entity_poly.type
_entity_poly.pdbx_seq_one_letter_code
_entity_poly.pdbx_strand_id
1 'polypeptide(L)'
;MKNLKFAEALNSEVENIVENTKVSAAFVQELKEAFLMFPVRTDMRFKQSSKGELIISVTVVYATGMTQHFEGAGDADLISAIHFGMAKMINGLHDYKAEEHEVEIAQEGENLVMELFKQYMNSTMRGYIEADWYNNSGERYRCVRFSSTFNGNVKFCMKATDEVNSLICEACKPEWMKKSEAEAKQQVPKQNEVA
;
A
#
# COMPACT_ATOMS: atom_id res chain seq x y z
N MET A 1 32.62 53.07 -1.18
CA MET A 1 31.72 51.92 -1.42
C MET A 1 31.60 51.17 -0.10
N LYS A 2 30.38 50.90 0.35
CA LYS A 2 30.05 50.53 1.74
C LYS A 2 30.33 49.05 2.01
N ASN A 3 30.93 48.78 3.16
CA ASN A 3 31.09 47.44 3.74
C ASN A 3 29.72 46.79 3.97
N LEU A 4 29.48 45.61 3.40
CA LEU A 4 28.35 44.76 3.74
C LEU A 4 28.77 43.87 4.92
N LYS A 5 28.21 44.16 6.10
CA LYS A 5 28.31 43.32 7.29
C LYS A 5 27.43 42.09 7.09
N PHE A 6 28.01 40.90 7.07
CA PHE A 6 27.29 39.64 7.28
C PHE A 6 27.05 39.47 8.78
N ALA A 7 25.89 39.90 9.25
CA ALA A 7 25.27 39.42 10.49
C ALA A 7 23.79 39.83 10.49
N GLU A 8 22.94 38.90 10.93
CA GLU A 8 21.53 39.07 11.31
C GLU A 8 20.48 39.04 10.19
N ALA A 9 20.23 37.82 9.71
CA ALA A 9 18.87 37.36 9.39
C ALA A 9 18.75 35.86 9.76
N LEU A 10 19.22 35.51 10.96
CA LEU A 10 18.77 34.31 11.67
C LEU A 10 17.55 34.74 12.48
N ASN A 11 16.48 33.96 12.40
CA ASN A 11 15.20 34.06 13.10
C ASN A 11 14.08 34.80 12.35
N SER A 12 13.43 34.10 11.41
CA SER A 12 11.95 34.05 11.34
C SER A 12 11.42 33.00 10.36
N GLU A 13 11.93 31.78 10.41
CA GLU A 13 11.13 30.62 10.02
C GLU A 13 11.22 29.63 11.17
N VAL A 14 10.50 29.95 12.25
CA VAL A 14 9.86 28.88 13.01
C VAL A 14 8.84 28.34 12.03
N GLU A 15 9.26 27.37 11.21
CA GLU A 15 8.32 26.44 10.61
C GLU A 15 7.50 25.92 11.79
N ASN A 16 6.27 26.40 11.93
CA ASN A 16 5.22 25.59 12.52
C ASN A 16 5.09 24.40 11.58
N ILE A 17 5.96 23.40 11.74
CA ILE A 17 5.76 22.06 11.24
C ILE A 17 4.55 21.57 12.03
N VAL A 18 3.36 21.91 11.56
CA VAL A 18 2.19 21.11 11.88
C VAL A 18 2.54 19.76 11.30
N GLU A 19 2.98 18.84 12.16
CA GLU A 19 2.98 17.43 11.85
C GLU A 19 1.55 17.11 11.45
N ASN A 20 1.30 17.06 10.14
CA ASN A 20 -0.01 16.78 9.61
C ASN A 20 -0.23 15.28 9.76
N THR A 21 -0.47 14.85 11.00
CA THR A 21 -0.69 13.46 11.37
C THR A 21 -2.03 12.94 10.86
N LYS A 22 -2.88 13.80 10.30
CA LYS A 22 -4.20 13.47 9.79
C LYS A 22 -4.17 13.20 8.29
N VAL A 23 -5.07 12.32 7.86
CA VAL A 23 -5.29 12.07 6.44
C VAL A 23 -5.75 13.35 5.75
N SER A 24 -5.25 13.61 4.55
CA SER A 24 -5.57 14.84 3.80
C SER A 24 -7.03 14.86 3.35
N ALA A 25 -7.80 15.83 3.86
CA ALA A 25 -9.19 16.04 3.45
C ALA A 25 -9.33 16.34 1.96
N ALA A 26 -8.37 17.08 1.38
CA ALA A 26 -8.36 17.38 -0.06
C ALA A 26 -8.20 16.10 -0.90
N PHE A 27 -7.24 15.25 -0.52
CA PHE A 27 -7.00 13.96 -1.18
C PHE A 27 -8.23 13.05 -1.11
N VAL A 28 -8.84 12.93 0.08
CA VAL A 28 -10.06 12.13 0.27
C VAL A 28 -11.23 12.69 -0.55
N GLN A 29 -11.39 14.01 -0.61
CA GLN A 29 -12.45 14.64 -1.38
C GLN A 29 -12.28 14.40 -2.89
N GLU A 30 -11.06 14.53 -3.42
CA GLU A 30 -10.76 14.21 -4.82
C GLU A 30 -11.04 12.74 -5.15
N LEU A 31 -10.71 11.82 -4.24
CA LEU A 31 -11.07 10.41 -4.37
C LEU A 31 -12.59 10.21 -4.38
N LYS A 32 -13.34 10.84 -3.48
CA LYS A 32 -14.81 10.76 -3.46
C LYS A 32 -15.40 11.18 -4.81
N GLU A 33 -14.95 12.31 -5.35
CA GLU A 33 -15.39 12.82 -6.65
C GLU A 33 -15.03 11.89 -7.81
N ALA A 34 -13.82 11.34 -7.79
CA ALA A 34 -13.36 10.39 -8.80
C ALA A 34 -14.23 9.12 -8.83
N PHE A 35 -14.54 8.55 -7.67
CA PHE A 35 -15.35 7.33 -7.58
C PHE A 35 -16.83 7.58 -7.87
N LEU A 36 -17.34 8.79 -7.63
CA LEU A 36 -18.69 9.21 -8.04
C LEU A 36 -18.88 9.23 -9.56
N MET A 37 -17.80 9.39 -10.32
CA MET A 37 -17.82 9.30 -11.79
C MET A 37 -17.72 7.86 -12.33
N PHE A 38 -17.77 6.84 -11.46
CA PHE A 38 -17.80 5.42 -11.81
C PHE A 38 -16.68 5.00 -12.79
N PRO A 39 -15.42 4.99 -12.37
CA PRO A 39 -14.32 4.57 -13.22
C PRO A 39 -14.50 3.13 -13.72
N VAL A 40 -14.01 2.87 -14.94
CA VAL A 40 -14.02 1.54 -15.58
C VAL A 40 -12.82 0.70 -15.16
N ARG A 41 -11.75 1.33 -14.66
CA ARG A 41 -10.61 0.64 -14.04
C ARG A 41 -10.05 1.50 -12.92
N THR A 42 -9.67 0.84 -11.82
CA THR A 42 -8.95 1.45 -10.71
C THR A 42 -7.76 0.59 -10.37
N ASP A 43 -6.58 1.18 -10.32
CA ASP A 43 -5.33 0.55 -9.94
C ASP A 43 -4.79 1.24 -8.68
N MET A 44 -4.69 0.52 -7.56
CA MET A 44 -4.10 1.02 -6.31
C MET A 44 -2.69 0.46 -6.10
N ARG A 45 -1.81 1.28 -5.53
CA ARG A 45 -0.44 0.94 -5.15
C ARG A 45 -0.09 1.58 -3.82
N PHE A 46 0.96 1.06 -3.18
CA PHE A 46 1.43 1.57 -1.90
C PHE A 46 2.90 1.92 -1.96
N LYS A 47 3.29 2.91 -1.17
CA LYS A 47 4.68 3.28 -0.88
C LYS A 47 4.79 3.63 0.59
N GLN A 48 6.00 3.56 1.12
CA GLN A 48 6.33 4.15 2.42
C GLN A 48 7.12 5.42 2.16
N SER A 49 6.71 6.55 2.75
CA SER A 49 7.43 7.81 2.63
C SER A 49 8.77 7.75 3.39
N SER A 50 9.65 8.72 3.15
CA SER A 50 10.90 8.84 3.93
C SER A 50 10.66 9.12 5.41
N LYS A 51 9.45 9.56 5.79
CA LYS A 51 9.02 9.76 7.17
C LYS A 51 8.35 8.51 7.77
N GLY A 52 8.23 7.43 6.99
CA GLY A 52 7.57 6.20 7.42
C GLY A 52 6.06 6.17 7.16
N GLU A 53 5.46 7.22 6.57
CA GLU A 53 4.01 7.27 6.32
C GLU A 53 3.60 6.29 5.22
N LEU A 54 2.45 5.66 5.38
CA LEU A 54 1.81 4.87 4.34
C LEU A 54 1.20 5.78 3.28
N ILE A 55 1.77 5.75 2.08
CA ILE A 55 1.28 6.49 0.92
C ILE A 55 0.45 5.55 0.04
N ILE A 56 -0.79 5.95 -0.23
CA ILE A 56 -1.72 5.26 -1.12
C ILE A 56 -1.75 6.01 -2.44
N SER A 57 -1.40 5.32 -3.53
CA SER A 57 -1.53 5.84 -4.89
C SER A 57 -2.69 5.16 -5.60
N VAL A 58 -3.65 5.94 -6.11
CA VAL A 58 -4.82 5.45 -6.84
C VAL A 58 -4.83 6.03 -8.24
N THR A 59 -4.83 5.17 -9.25
CA THR A 59 -5.06 5.57 -10.64
C THR A 59 -6.43 5.08 -11.08
N VAL A 60 -7.26 6.00 -11.56
CA VAL A 60 -8.58 5.68 -12.12
C VAL A 60 -8.60 5.96 -13.61
N VAL A 61 -9.31 5.12 -14.35
CA VAL A 61 -9.55 5.26 -15.79
C VAL A 61 -11.06 5.28 -16.01
N TYR A 62 -11.54 6.25 -16.80
CA TYR A 62 -12.95 6.40 -17.14
C TYR A 62 -13.26 5.85 -18.53
N ALA A 63 -14.55 5.65 -18.81
CA ALA A 63 -15.01 5.17 -20.12
C ALA A 63 -14.60 6.09 -21.28
N THR A 64 -14.37 7.38 -20.99
CA THR A 64 -13.88 8.38 -21.95
C THR A 64 -12.40 8.20 -22.32
N GLY A 65 -11.67 7.31 -21.63
CA GLY A 65 -10.22 7.17 -21.73
C GLY A 65 -9.43 8.13 -20.85
N MET A 66 -10.10 9.09 -20.18
CA MET A 66 -9.46 9.97 -19.21
C MET A 66 -8.86 9.15 -18.07
N THR A 67 -7.64 9.48 -17.67
CA THR A 67 -6.94 8.86 -16.55
C THR A 67 -6.60 9.93 -15.52
N GLN A 68 -6.90 9.67 -14.25
CA GLN A 68 -6.51 10.52 -13.14
C GLN A 68 -5.66 9.72 -12.15
N HIS A 69 -4.71 10.41 -11.52
CA HIS A 69 -3.82 9.84 -10.52
C HIS A 69 -3.91 10.66 -9.25
N PHE A 70 -4.15 9.97 -8.14
CA PHE A 70 -4.24 10.54 -6.80
C PHE A 70 -3.19 9.86 -5.94
N GLU A 71 -2.52 10.63 -5.09
CA GLU A 71 -1.55 10.10 -4.15
C GLU A 71 -1.66 10.88 -2.83
N GLY A 72 -1.73 10.16 -1.72
CA GLY A 72 -1.86 10.76 -0.41
C GLY A 72 -1.53 9.77 0.70
N ALA A 73 -1.13 10.31 1.84
CA ALA A 73 -0.95 9.53 3.05
C ALA A 73 -2.31 9.05 3.58
N GLY A 74 -2.37 7.84 4.11
CA GLY A 74 -3.61 7.22 4.54
C GLY A 74 -3.41 6.13 5.57
N ASP A 75 -4.49 5.42 5.84
CA ASP A 75 -4.56 4.34 6.83
C ASP A 75 -5.25 3.09 6.24
N ALA A 76 -5.40 2.05 7.06
CA ALA A 76 -6.06 0.81 6.68
C ALA A 76 -7.55 0.99 6.36
N ASP A 77 -8.23 1.94 7.01
CA ASP A 77 -9.65 2.20 6.80
C ASP A 77 -9.88 2.86 5.43
N LEU A 78 -9.02 3.79 5.02
CA LEU A 78 -9.06 4.39 3.70
C LEU A 78 -8.77 3.35 2.61
N ILE A 79 -7.80 2.44 2.83
CA ILE A 79 -7.54 1.32 1.91
C ILE A 79 -8.81 0.48 1.71
N SER A 80 -9.47 0.14 2.80
CA SER A 80 -10.71 -0.64 2.78
C SER A 80 -11.84 0.11 2.06
N ALA A 81 -12.00 1.41 2.33
CA ALA A 81 -12.98 2.26 1.68
C ALA A 81 -12.75 2.34 0.16
N ILE A 82 -11.51 2.48 -0.28
CA ILE A 82 -11.17 2.49 -1.71
C ILE A 82 -11.44 1.10 -2.34
N HIS A 83 -11.13 0.00 -1.65
CA HIS A 83 -11.50 -1.34 -2.10
C HIS A 83 -13.00 -1.51 -2.36
N PHE A 84 -13.83 -1.08 -1.42
CA PHE A 84 -15.28 -1.08 -1.61
C PHE A 84 -15.70 -0.15 -2.76
N GLY A 85 -15.06 1.01 -2.89
CA GLY A 85 -15.22 1.90 -4.04
C GLY A 85 -14.92 1.20 -5.37
N MET A 86 -13.87 0.37 -5.46
CA MET A 86 -13.55 -0.42 -6.65
C MET A 86 -14.64 -1.45 -7.00
N ALA A 87 -15.46 -1.83 -6.03
CA ALA A 87 -16.65 -2.67 -6.21
C ALA A 87 -17.93 -1.86 -6.50
N LYS A 88 -17.79 -0.55 -6.74
CA LYS A 88 -18.89 0.42 -6.88
C LYS A 88 -19.74 0.59 -5.61
N MET A 89 -19.23 0.17 -4.46
CA MET A 89 -19.83 0.40 -3.15
C MET A 89 -19.18 1.62 -2.49
N ILE A 90 -19.63 2.81 -2.89
CA ILE A 90 -18.94 4.07 -2.55
C ILE A 90 -19.30 4.63 -1.17
N ASN A 91 -20.30 4.06 -0.46
CA ASN A 91 -20.75 4.60 0.83
C ASN A 91 -19.62 4.67 1.86
N GLY A 92 -18.80 3.62 1.96
CA GLY A 92 -17.65 3.63 2.88
C GLY A 92 -16.65 4.74 2.56
N LEU A 93 -16.37 4.99 1.28
CA LEU A 93 -15.52 6.10 0.86
C LEU A 93 -16.20 7.46 1.07
N HIS A 94 -17.51 7.56 0.86
CA HIS A 94 -18.29 8.78 1.07
C HIS A 94 -18.34 9.20 2.54
N ASP A 95 -18.56 8.23 3.42
CA ASP A 95 -18.69 8.40 4.87
C ASP A 95 -17.33 8.57 5.57
N TYR A 96 -16.22 8.23 4.89
CA TYR A 96 -14.86 8.41 5.42
C TYR A 96 -14.57 9.90 5.65
N LYS A 97 -14.23 10.26 6.89
CA LYS A 97 -13.93 11.63 7.31
C LYS A 97 -12.45 11.77 7.63
N ALA A 98 -11.70 12.41 6.75
CA ALA A 98 -10.24 12.46 6.81
C ALA A 98 -9.71 13.04 8.15
N GLU A 99 -10.44 14.00 8.73
CA GLU A 99 -10.12 14.65 9.99
C GLU A 99 -10.21 13.73 11.23
N GLU A 100 -10.99 12.65 11.15
CA GLU A 100 -11.14 11.67 12.23
C GLU A 100 -10.01 10.61 12.19
N HIS A 101 -9.25 10.53 11.10
CA HIS A 101 -8.27 9.48 10.83
C HIS A 101 -6.83 10.00 10.85
N GLU A 102 -5.95 9.23 11.48
CA GLU A 102 -4.52 9.47 11.47
C GLU A 102 -3.85 8.73 10.33
N VAL A 103 -2.76 9.29 9.82
CA VAL A 103 -1.90 8.63 8.85
C VAL A 103 -1.21 7.47 9.54
N GLU A 104 -1.19 6.31 8.88
CA GLU A 104 -0.41 5.17 9.36
C GLU A 104 1.08 5.49 9.19
N ILE A 105 1.84 5.44 10.28
CA ILE A 105 3.28 5.73 10.29
C ILE A 105 4.03 4.51 10.82
N ALA A 106 5.04 4.06 10.07
CA ALA A 106 5.87 2.92 10.40
C ALA A 106 6.62 3.17 11.72
N GLN A 107 6.59 2.18 12.61
CA GLN A 107 7.47 2.14 13.76
C GLN A 107 8.93 1.89 13.32
N GLU A 108 9.89 2.10 14.23
CA GLU A 108 11.31 1.90 13.91
C GLU A 108 11.57 0.47 13.42
N GLY A 109 12.14 0.35 12.21
CA GLY A 109 12.40 -0.94 11.56
C GLY A 109 11.20 -1.58 10.86
N GLU A 110 10.01 -0.97 10.92
CA GLU A 110 8.82 -1.46 10.25
C GLU A 110 8.78 -1.08 8.77
N ASN A 111 8.21 -1.98 7.96
CA ASN A 111 7.91 -1.73 6.56
C ASN A 111 6.42 -2.00 6.29
N LEU A 112 5.61 -0.94 6.33
CA LEU A 112 4.16 -1.02 6.16
C LEU A 112 3.77 -1.65 4.82
N VAL A 113 4.52 -1.37 3.75
CA VAL A 113 4.24 -1.93 2.42
C VAL A 113 4.51 -3.43 2.37
N MET A 114 5.55 -3.91 3.07
CA MET A 114 5.83 -5.34 3.21
C MET A 114 4.72 -6.04 4.02
N GLU A 115 4.24 -5.41 5.10
CA GLU A 115 3.17 -5.99 5.91
C GLU A 115 1.84 -6.06 5.13
N LEU A 116 1.50 -5.00 4.39
CA LEU A 116 0.38 -5.07 3.43
C LEU A 116 0.60 -6.17 2.39
N PHE A 117 1.80 -6.28 1.82
CA PHE A 117 2.10 -7.32 0.85
C PHE A 117 1.86 -8.72 1.42
N LYS A 118 2.33 -9.00 2.65
CA LYS A 118 2.06 -10.26 3.36
C LYS A 118 0.57 -10.52 3.56
N GLN A 119 -0.19 -9.50 3.97
CA GLN A 119 -1.64 -9.60 4.13
C GLN A 119 -2.33 -9.99 2.82
N TYR A 120 -1.98 -9.35 1.70
CA TYR A 120 -2.56 -9.65 0.40
C TYR A 120 -2.15 -11.03 -0.13
N MET A 121 -0.90 -11.43 0.06
CA MET A 121 -0.41 -12.77 -0.29
C MET A 121 -1.16 -13.87 0.47
N ASN A 122 -1.59 -13.58 1.71
CA ASN A 122 -2.39 -14.48 2.54
C ASN A 122 -3.92 -14.33 2.35
N SER A 123 -4.36 -13.39 1.51
CA SER A 123 -5.79 -13.17 1.24
C SER A 123 -6.36 -14.24 0.31
N THR A 124 -7.70 -14.30 0.25
CA THR A 124 -8.41 -15.13 -0.73
C THR A 124 -8.53 -14.45 -2.11
N MET A 125 -7.96 -13.26 -2.28
CA MET A 125 -8.02 -12.52 -3.53
C MET A 125 -7.20 -13.21 -4.60
N ARG A 126 -7.69 -13.14 -5.84
CA ARG A 126 -6.95 -13.71 -6.97
C ARG A 126 -5.74 -12.84 -7.30
N GLY A 127 -4.55 -13.39 -7.03
CA GLY A 127 -3.26 -12.80 -7.40
C GLY A 127 -2.77 -13.28 -8.77
N TYR A 128 -2.05 -12.42 -9.47
CA TYR A 128 -1.35 -12.69 -10.72
C TYR A 128 0.08 -12.18 -10.60
N ILE A 129 1.06 -13.05 -10.83
CA ILE A 129 2.46 -12.63 -10.97
C ILE A 129 2.59 -11.95 -12.34
N GLU A 130 3.06 -10.71 -12.33
CA GLU A 130 3.35 -9.97 -13.55
C GLU A 130 4.82 -10.09 -13.93
N ALA A 131 5.18 -9.57 -15.10
CA ALA A 131 6.58 -9.45 -15.48
C ALA A 131 7.34 -8.65 -14.41
N ASP A 132 8.56 -9.10 -14.11
CA ASP A 132 9.44 -8.40 -13.19
C ASP A 132 9.75 -7.00 -13.74
N TRP A 133 9.87 -6.05 -12.82
CA TRP A 133 10.27 -4.69 -13.13
C TRP A 133 11.72 -4.47 -12.70
N TYR A 134 12.44 -3.66 -13.47
CA TYR A 134 13.82 -3.30 -13.17
C TYR A 134 13.90 -1.78 -13.03
N ASN A 135 14.51 -1.31 -11.95
CA ASN A 135 14.77 0.12 -11.81
C ASN A 135 15.98 0.54 -12.65
N ASN A 136 16.23 1.85 -12.71
CA ASN A 136 17.34 2.41 -13.50
C ASN A 136 18.73 1.96 -13.02
N SER A 137 18.83 1.46 -11.78
CA SER A 137 20.05 0.89 -11.20
C SER A 137 20.22 -0.60 -11.50
N GLY A 138 19.27 -1.22 -12.24
CA GLY A 138 19.27 -2.64 -12.55
C GLY A 138 18.74 -3.53 -11.42
N GLU A 139 18.23 -2.97 -10.33
CA GLU A 139 17.64 -3.75 -9.25
C GLU A 139 16.31 -4.37 -9.70
N ARG A 140 16.14 -5.65 -9.43
CA ARG A 140 14.97 -6.45 -9.81
C ARG A 140 13.86 -6.34 -8.77
N TYR A 141 12.64 -6.18 -9.24
CA TYR A 141 11.42 -6.15 -8.44
C TYR A 141 10.43 -7.20 -8.93
N ARG A 142 9.85 -7.96 -7.99
CA ARG A 142 8.76 -8.90 -8.25
C ARG A 142 7.45 -8.15 -8.19
N CYS A 143 6.69 -8.16 -9.29
CA CYS A 143 5.39 -7.50 -9.35
C CYS A 143 4.25 -8.51 -9.24
N VAL A 144 3.32 -8.26 -8.32
CA VAL A 144 2.11 -9.06 -8.13
C VAL A 144 0.90 -8.14 -8.17
N ARG A 145 -0.10 -8.52 -8.97
CA ARG A 145 -1.38 -7.82 -9.08
C ARG A 145 -2.47 -8.67 -8.46
N PHE A 146 -3.17 -8.12 -7.48
CA PHE A 146 -4.36 -8.70 -6.89
C PHE A 146 -5.59 -8.05 -7.52
N SER A 147 -6.53 -8.86 -8.00
CA SER A 147 -7.81 -8.36 -8.49
C SER A 147 -8.85 -8.47 -7.39
N SER A 148 -9.22 -7.32 -6.82
CA SER A 148 -10.29 -7.23 -5.82
C SER A 148 -11.66 -7.34 -6.46
N THR A 149 -11.80 -6.78 -7.66
CA THR A 149 -13.02 -6.80 -8.46
C THR A 149 -12.65 -6.93 -9.94
N PHE A 150 -13.64 -7.02 -10.85
CA PHE A 150 -13.37 -7.05 -12.29
C PHE A 150 -12.63 -5.80 -12.79
N ASN A 151 -12.84 -4.66 -12.12
CA ASN A 151 -12.27 -3.35 -12.51
C ASN A 151 -11.21 -2.83 -11.52
N GLY A 152 -11.05 -3.49 -10.36
CA GLY A 152 -10.19 -3.05 -9.27
C GLY A 152 -8.97 -3.92 -9.10
N ASN A 153 -7.79 -3.31 -9.24
CA ASN A 153 -6.51 -3.97 -9.02
C ASN A 153 -5.75 -3.30 -7.88
N VAL A 154 -5.01 -4.12 -7.14
CA VAL A 154 -3.96 -3.67 -6.24
C VAL A 154 -2.65 -4.26 -6.70
N LYS A 155 -1.65 -3.42 -6.92
CA LYS A 155 -0.35 -3.85 -7.45
C LYS A 155 0.76 -3.55 -6.46
N PHE A 156 1.51 -4.60 -6.14
CA PHE A 156 2.76 -4.52 -5.40
C PHE A 156 3.91 -4.78 -6.36
N CYS A 157 4.97 -3.97 -6.28
CA CYS A 157 6.24 -4.26 -6.93
C CYS A 157 7.32 -4.16 -5.86
N MET A 158 7.70 -5.31 -5.32
CA MET A 158 8.59 -5.44 -4.17
C MET A 158 9.99 -5.78 -4.65
N LYS A 159 11.03 -5.20 -4.04
CA LYS A 159 12.42 -5.56 -4.34
C LYS A 159 12.59 -7.08 -4.18
N ALA A 160 13.26 -7.73 -5.13
CA ALA A 160 13.35 -9.18 -5.20
C ALA A 160 14.30 -9.78 -4.14
N THR A 161 13.94 -9.66 -2.86
CA THR A 161 14.63 -10.27 -1.73
C THR A 161 14.21 -11.73 -1.55
N ASP A 162 14.97 -12.48 -0.74
CA ASP A 162 14.63 -13.87 -0.41
C ASP A 162 13.27 -13.99 0.29
N GLU A 163 12.92 -13.02 1.14
CA GLU A 163 11.61 -12.96 1.80
C GLU A 163 10.48 -12.81 0.77
N VAL A 164 10.58 -11.84 -0.15
CA VAL A 164 9.57 -11.61 -1.19
C VAL A 164 9.44 -12.84 -2.10
N ASN A 165 10.57 -13.42 -2.52
CA ASN A 165 10.56 -14.61 -3.36
C ASN A 165 9.93 -15.79 -2.63
N SER A 166 10.23 -15.98 -1.35
CA SER A 166 9.65 -17.05 -0.53
C SER A 166 8.13 -16.89 -0.36
N LEU A 167 7.65 -15.68 -0.04
CA LEU A 167 6.22 -15.39 0.05
C LEU A 167 5.49 -15.73 -1.25
N ILE A 168 6.05 -15.33 -2.39
CA ILE A 168 5.47 -15.64 -3.70
C ILE A 168 5.46 -17.16 -3.97
N CYS A 169 6.57 -17.84 -3.71
CA CYS A 169 6.67 -19.29 -3.89
C CYS A 169 5.67 -20.06 -3.01
N GLU A 170 5.57 -19.71 -1.72
CA GLU A 170 4.64 -20.34 -0.77
C GLU A 170 3.18 -20.17 -1.20
N ALA A 171 2.80 -18.96 -1.65
CA ALA A 171 1.44 -18.73 -2.13
C ALA A 171 1.11 -19.53 -3.38
N CYS A 172 2.10 -19.72 -4.28
CA CYS A 172 1.94 -20.49 -5.52
C CYS A 172 1.96 -22.02 -5.30
N LYS A 173 2.27 -22.51 -4.10
CA LYS A 173 2.24 -23.96 -3.85
C LYS A 173 0.85 -24.53 -4.14
N PRO A 174 0.78 -25.65 -4.88
CA PRO A 174 -0.49 -26.31 -5.13
C PRO A 174 -1.06 -26.90 -3.83
N GLU A 175 -2.39 -27.01 -3.75
CA GLU A 175 -3.06 -27.43 -2.49
C GLU A 175 -2.60 -28.79 -1.98
N TRP A 176 -2.29 -29.74 -2.86
CA TRP A 176 -1.82 -31.06 -2.45
C TRP A 176 -0.50 -30.99 -1.68
N MET A 177 0.39 -30.07 -2.06
CA MET A 177 1.68 -29.87 -1.39
C MET A 177 1.46 -29.23 -0.02
N LYS A 178 0.56 -28.24 0.07
CA LYS A 178 0.15 -27.63 1.35
C LYS A 178 -0.45 -28.66 2.32
N LYS A 179 -1.29 -29.57 1.83
CA LYS A 179 -1.86 -30.67 2.63
C LYS A 179 -0.77 -31.63 3.12
N SER A 180 0.13 -32.07 2.24
CA SER A 180 1.22 -32.97 2.63
C SER A 180 2.16 -32.37 3.67
N GLU A 181 2.46 -31.07 3.59
CA GLU A 181 3.30 -30.38 4.58
C GLU A 181 2.58 -30.23 5.93
N ALA A 182 1.28 -29.97 5.92
CA ALA A 182 0.47 -29.90 7.14
C ALA A 182 0.39 -31.26 7.84
N GLU A 183 0.19 -32.34 7.08
CA GLU A 183 0.17 -33.71 7.59
C GLU A 183 1.55 -34.12 8.14
N ALA A 184 2.65 -33.75 7.46
CA ALA A 184 4.01 -34.01 7.94
C ALA A 184 4.33 -33.27 9.25
N LYS A 185 3.86 -32.01 9.41
CA LYS A 185 4.02 -31.24 10.66
C LYS A 185 3.23 -31.83 11.83
N GLN A 186 2.06 -32.42 11.58
CA GLN A 186 1.27 -33.10 12.62
C GLN A 186 1.88 -34.44 13.06
N GLN A 187 2.72 -35.06 12.23
CA GLN A 187 3.37 -36.34 12.53
C GLN A 187 4.70 -36.21 13.28
N VAL A 188 5.23 -34.99 13.50
CA VAL A 188 6.40 -34.79 14.37
C VAL A 188 5.97 -34.97 15.83
N PRO A 189 6.43 -36.00 16.56
CA PRO A 189 6.08 -36.16 17.97
C PRO A 189 6.65 -34.96 18.74
N LYS A 190 5.83 -34.32 19.59
CA LYS A 190 6.35 -33.41 20.62
C LYS A 190 7.43 -34.17 21.39
N GLN A 191 8.68 -33.71 21.34
CA GLN A 191 9.71 -34.22 22.22
C GLN A 191 9.20 -34.06 23.65
N ASN A 192 9.00 -35.17 24.33
CA ASN A 192 8.60 -35.19 25.74
C ASN A 192 9.67 -34.42 26.53
N GLU A 193 9.25 -33.35 27.22
CA GLU A 193 10.02 -32.78 28.32
C GLU A 193 10.28 -33.90 29.32
N VAL A 194 11.55 -34.25 29.50
CA VAL A 194 11.99 -35.23 30.47
C VAL A 194 11.88 -34.58 31.86
N ALA A 195 11.14 -35.25 32.74
CA ALA A 195 10.87 -34.87 34.13
C ALA A 195 12.14 -34.72 34.99
#